data_AF-A0A837HNY0-F1
#
_entry.id   AF-A0A837HNY0-F1
#
_cell.length_a   1.000
_cell.length_b   1.000
_cell.length_c   1.000
_cell.angle_alpha   90.00
_cell.angle_beta   90.00
_cell.angle_gamma   90.00
#
_symmetry.space_group_name_H-M   'P 1'
#
loop_
_entity.id
_entity.type
_entity.pdbx_description
1 polymer ?
#
loop_
_entity_poly.entity_id
_entity_poly.type
_entity_poly.pdbx_seq_one_letter_code
_entity_poly.pdbx_strand_id
1 'polypeptide(L)'
;MSDLKLTIELVPSSSWNQNLRSLLKPQMWENLRKEVYKKYNYKCAICLQPGGLPARRVSLHAHEVWKYDDENHVQKLVDLIALCSKCHAIKHIGFAGIQASVGYLDYEELVKHFMKVNNCNRETFEKQQKEAYKKFEKRSKYEWSLDLQDYKDKITGRV
;
A
#
# COMPACT_ATOMS: atom_id res chain seq x y z
N MET A 1 22.03 -7.88 -3.16
CA MET A 1 21.44 -6.54 -2.99
C MET A 1 20.65 -6.60 -1.70
N SER A 2 20.85 -5.67 -0.77
CA SER A 2 20.13 -5.65 0.50
C SER A 2 18.62 -5.58 0.25
N ASP A 3 17.84 -6.45 0.88
CA ASP A 3 16.38 -6.43 0.77
C ASP A 3 15.84 -5.10 1.32
N LEU A 4 15.18 -4.32 0.45
CA LEU A 4 14.56 -3.05 0.82
C LEU A 4 13.33 -3.32 1.69
N LYS A 5 13.24 -2.63 2.85
CA LYS A 5 12.10 -2.74 3.77
C LYS A 5 10.84 -2.07 3.23
N LEU A 6 11.02 -0.88 2.62
CA LEU A 6 9.97 -0.10 1.98
C LEU A 6 10.18 -0.14 0.48
N THR A 7 9.17 -0.59 -0.25
CA THR A 7 9.17 -0.71 -1.71
C THR A 7 7.99 0.07 -2.29
N ILE A 8 8.14 0.52 -3.53
CA ILE A 8 7.06 1.06 -4.36
C ILE A 8 6.26 -0.12 -4.95
N GLU A 9 4.94 -0.05 -4.86
CA GLU A 9 4.00 -1.08 -5.28
C GLU A 9 2.85 -0.47 -6.11
N LEU A 10 3.08 -0.43 -7.42
CA LEU A 10 2.06 -0.01 -8.37
C LEU A 10 1.22 -1.21 -8.80
N VAL A 11 -0.08 -1.15 -8.52
CA VAL A 11 -1.05 -2.15 -8.96
C VAL A 11 -1.39 -1.95 -10.45
N PRO A 12 -1.75 -3.02 -11.20
CA PRO A 12 -2.18 -2.90 -12.60
C PRO A 12 -3.32 -1.91 -12.77
N SER A 13 -3.38 -1.21 -13.90
CA SER A 13 -4.41 -0.18 -14.15
C SER A 13 -5.83 -0.74 -14.15
N SER A 14 -6.03 -1.97 -14.62
CA SER A 14 -7.33 -2.67 -14.57
C SER A 14 -7.80 -2.95 -13.14
N SER A 15 -6.88 -2.99 -12.16
CA SER A 15 -7.19 -3.17 -10.73
C SER A 15 -7.40 -1.86 -9.98
N TRP A 16 -7.28 -0.70 -10.63
CA TRP A 16 -7.54 0.58 -9.98
C TRP A 16 -8.98 0.67 -9.47
N ASN A 17 -9.16 1.32 -8.32
CA ASN A 17 -10.44 1.45 -7.61
C ASN A 17 -11.09 0.15 -7.12
N GLN A 18 -10.47 -1.00 -7.35
CA GLN A 18 -10.91 -2.28 -6.81
C GLN A 18 -10.15 -2.57 -5.50
N ASN A 19 -10.72 -2.14 -4.37
CA ASN A 19 -10.14 -2.31 -3.03
C ASN A 19 -11.22 -2.73 -2.02
N LEU A 20 -10.81 -3.28 -0.88
CA LEU A 20 -11.70 -3.72 0.18
C LEU A 20 -12.59 -2.58 0.70
N ARG A 21 -12.11 -1.33 0.71
CA ARG A 21 -12.94 -0.20 1.14
C ARG A 21 -14.13 0.02 0.19
N SER A 22 -13.97 -0.21 -1.12
CA SER A 22 -15.08 -0.11 -2.08
C SER A 22 -15.98 -1.34 -2.10
N LEU A 23 -15.46 -2.50 -1.68
CA LEU A 23 -16.20 -3.77 -1.67
C LEU A 23 -16.94 -4.06 -0.36
N LEU A 24 -16.53 -3.45 0.75
CA LEU A 24 -17.12 -3.63 2.08
C LEU A 24 -18.12 -2.54 2.43
N LYS A 25 -19.10 -2.87 3.28
CA LYS A 25 -19.91 -1.83 3.94
C LYS A 25 -18.99 -0.93 4.77
N PRO A 26 -19.26 0.40 4.86
CA PRO A 26 -18.40 1.33 5.58
C PRO A 26 -18.06 0.91 7.02
N GLN A 27 -19.04 0.37 7.76
CA GLN A 27 -18.82 -0.10 9.14
C GLN A 27 -17.93 -1.34 9.21
N MET A 28 -18.01 -2.25 8.23
CA MET A 28 -17.17 -3.44 8.17
C MET A 28 -15.72 -3.05 7.87
N TRP A 29 -15.52 -2.12 6.93
CA TRP A 29 -14.20 -1.55 6.67
C TRP A 29 -13.62 -0.85 7.91
N GLU A 30 -14.45 -0.07 8.61
CA GLU A 30 -14.08 0.61 9.85
C GLU A 30 -13.59 -0.36 10.95
N ASN A 31 -14.29 -1.48 11.12
CA ASN A 31 -13.90 -2.51 12.08
C ASN A 31 -12.59 -3.20 11.65
N LEU A 32 -12.50 -3.58 10.37
CA LEU A 32 -11.33 -4.25 9.81
C LEU A 32 -10.07 -3.40 9.95
N ARG A 33 -10.12 -2.11 9.59
CA ARG A 33 -8.94 -1.24 9.71
C ARG A 33 -8.51 -1.08 11.18
N LYS A 34 -9.45 -1.04 12.14
CA LYS A 34 -9.14 -0.96 13.57
C LYS A 34 -8.47 -2.25 14.08
N GLU A 35 -8.94 -3.42 13.63
CA GLU A 35 -8.28 -4.70 13.91
C GLU A 35 -6.83 -4.71 13.39
N VAL A 36 -6.63 -4.25 12.16
CA VAL A 36 -5.29 -4.14 11.56
C VAL A 36 -4.41 -3.20 12.38
N TYR A 37 -4.91 -2.04 12.81
CA TYR A 37 -4.10 -1.11 13.61
C TYR A 37 -3.72 -1.71 14.97
N LYS A 38 -4.64 -2.46 15.60
CA LYS A 38 -4.39 -3.17 16.86
C LYS A 38 -3.38 -4.30 16.68
N LYS A 39 -3.47 -5.10 15.60
CA LYS A 39 -2.50 -6.16 15.23
C LYS A 39 -1.08 -5.62 15.18
N TYR A 40 -0.89 -4.39 14.69
CA TYR A 40 0.41 -3.73 14.58
C TYR A 40 0.74 -2.81 15.77
N ASN A 41 0.03 -2.95 16.90
CA ASN A 41 0.21 -2.14 18.11
C ASN A 41 0.29 -0.62 17.83
N TYR A 42 -0.57 -0.15 16.92
CA TYR A 42 -0.66 1.26 16.53
C TYR A 42 0.68 1.83 16.03
N LYS A 43 1.44 1.04 15.27
CA LYS A 43 2.69 1.41 14.61
C LYS A 43 2.66 1.04 13.14
N CYS A 44 3.42 1.77 12.32
CA CYS A 44 3.67 1.38 10.95
C CYS A 44 4.41 0.02 10.90
N ALA A 45 3.91 -0.92 10.10
CA ALA A 45 4.51 -2.24 9.90
C ALA A 45 5.94 -2.17 9.34
N ILE A 46 6.26 -1.09 8.61
CA ILE A 46 7.54 -0.95 7.90
C ILE A 46 8.53 -0.10 8.69
N CYS A 47 8.18 1.17 8.97
CA CYS A 47 9.09 2.11 9.61
C CYS A 47 8.95 2.17 11.14
N LEU A 48 8.03 1.38 11.72
CA LEU A 48 7.72 1.32 13.16
C LEU A 48 7.25 2.64 13.78
N GLN A 49 7.02 3.68 12.96
CA GLN A 49 6.55 4.97 13.45
C GLN A 49 5.17 4.82 14.12
N PRO A 50 5.03 5.28 15.36
CA PRO A 50 3.75 5.24 16.06
C PRO A 50 2.70 6.13 15.40
N GLY A 51 1.44 5.66 15.32
CA GLY A 51 0.32 6.39 14.74
C GLY A 51 -1.05 5.87 15.19
N GLY A 52 -2.15 6.43 14.69
CA GLY A 52 -3.50 5.88 14.87
C GLY A 52 -4.11 6.00 16.28
N LEU A 53 -3.46 6.71 17.21
CA LEU A 53 -4.03 7.09 18.51
C LEU A 53 -4.45 8.56 18.50
N PRO A 54 -5.51 8.97 19.22
CA PRO A 54 -6.00 10.35 19.23
C PRO A 54 -4.94 11.39 19.62
N ALA A 55 -4.00 11.02 20.50
CA ALA A 55 -2.90 11.87 20.93
C ALA A 55 -1.73 11.97 19.92
N ARG A 56 -1.77 11.23 18.80
CA ARG A 56 -0.67 11.15 17.83
C ARG A 56 -1.08 11.77 16.49
N ARG A 57 -0.25 12.68 15.98
CA ARG A 57 -0.46 13.38 14.69
C ARG A 57 -0.25 12.50 13.44
N VAL A 58 0.05 11.21 13.59
CA VAL A 58 0.37 10.30 12.49
C VAL A 58 -0.82 9.38 12.23
N SER A 59 -1.49 9.58 11.11
CA SER A 59 -2.57 8.68 10.66
C SER A 59 -2.00 7.34 10.18
N LEU A 60 -2.71 6.26 10.52
CA LEU A 60 -2.46 4.92 9.97
C LEU A 60 -3.49 4.61 8.88
N HIS A 61 -3.05 3.85 7.89
CA HIS A 61 -3.85 3.32 6.79
C HIS A 61 -3.75 1.80 6.78
N ALA A 62 -4.87 1.10 6.58
CA ALA A 62 -4.87 -0.34 6.37
C ALA A 62 -4.56 -0.59 4.89
N HIS A 63 -3.35 -1.07 4.62
CA HIS A 63 -2.84 -1.31 3.28
C HIS A 63 -2.98 -2.77 2.91
N GLU A 64 -3.50 -3.01 1.72
CA GLU A 64 -3.68 -4.33 1.13
C GLU A 64 -2.35 -4.86 0.59
N VAL A 65 -1.97 -6.06 1.02
CA VAL A 65 -0.79 -6.76 0.52
C VAL A 65 -1.24 -7.77 -0.52
N TRP A 66 -0.68 -7.67 -1.72
CA TRP A 66 -1.10 -8.44 -2.88
C TRP A 66 -0.02 -9.44 -3.32
N LYS A 67 -0.45 -10.67 -3.60
CA LYS A 67 0.32 -11.63 -4.39
C LYS A 67 -0.21 -11.62 -5.82
N TYR A 68 0.68 -11.77 -6.79
CA TYR A 68 0.34 -11.72 -8.20
C TYR A 68 0.70 -13.02 -8.88
N ASP A 69 -0.24 -13.55 -9.64
CA ASP A 69 -0.02 -14.54 -10.68
C ASP A 69 0.03 -13.81 -12.02
N ASP A 70 1.24 -13.58 -12.53
CA ASP A 70 1.47 -12.87 -13.79
C ASP A 70 1.12 -13.70 -15.03
N GLU A 71 0.95 -15.02 -14.91
CA GLU A 71 0.59 -15.89 -16.03
C GLU A 71 -0.93 -15.91 -16.23
N ASN A 72 -1.67 -16.07 -15.13
CA ASN A 72 -3.14 -16.10 -15.12
C ASN A 72 -3.79 -14.74 -14.88
N HIS A 73 -2.99 -13.70 -14.64
CA HIS A 73 -3.44 -12.34 -14.32
C HIS A 73 -4.39 -12.29 -13.11
N VAL A 74 -3.97 -12.92 -12.00
CA VAL A 74 -4.73 -12.93 -10.74
C VAL A 74 -4.00 -12.09 -9.69
N GLN A 75 -4.69 -11.11 -9.14
CA GLN A 75 -4.25 -10.32 -7.99
C GLN A 75 -4.96 -10.84 -6.73
N LYS A 76 -4.21 -11.56 -5.89
CA LYS A 76 -4.72 -12.20 -4.66
C LYS A 76 -4.39 -11.36 -3.43
N LEU A 77 -5.41 -11.05 -2.62
CA LEU A 77 -5.21 -10.40 -1.32
C LEU A 77 -4.67 -11.42 -0.32
N VAL A 78 -3.51 -11.13 0.29
CA VAL A 78 -2.84 -12.07 1.21
C VAL A 78 -2.65 -11.54 2.62
N ASP A 79 -2.57 -10.22 2.82
CA ASP A 79 -2.59 -9.62 4.16
C ASP A 79 -3.13 -8.18 4.13
N LEU A 80 -3.40 -7.65 5.31
CA LEU A 80 -3.59 -6.23 5.58
C LEU A 80 -2.60 -5.77 6.63
N ILE A 81 -1.90 -4.67 6.33
CA ILE A 81 -0.86 -4.12 7.19
C ILE A 81 -1.13 -2.66 7.54
N ALA A 82 -0.75 -2.24 8.75
CA ALA A 82 -0.90 -0.84 9.16
C ALA A 82 0.30 -0.01 8.66
N LEU A 83 0.07 0.98 7.81
CA LEU A 83 1.13 1.88 7.32
C LEU A 83 0.90 3.32 7.76
N CYS A 84 1.97 4.05 8.07
CA CYS A 84 1.87 5.51 8.23
C CYS A 84 1.65 6.19 6.86
N SER A 85 1.14 7.42 6.87
CA SER A 85 0.84 8.16 5.63
C SER A 85 2.01 8.21 4.64
N LYS A 86 3.27 8.37 5.10
CA LYS A 86 4.45 8.41 4.21
C LYS A 86 4.73 7.04 3.58
N CYS A 87 4.77 5.96 4.37
CA CYS A 87 4.95 4.60 3.84
C CYS A 87 3.82 4.20 2.88
N HIS A 88 2.58 4.56 3.21
CA HIS A 88 1.41 4.29 2.36
C HIS A 88 1.49 5.05 1.03
N ALA A 89 1.85 6.34 1.05
CA ALA A 89 2.04 7.14 -0.15
C ALA A 89 3.18 6.59 -1.03
N ILE A 90 4.25 6.07 -0.43
CA ILE A 90 5.37 5.46 -1.18
C ILE A 90 4.98 4.15 -1.85
N LYS A 91 4.17 3.30 -1.20
CA LYS A 91 3.59 2.13 -1.88
C LYS A 91 2.86 2.57 -3.14
N HIS A 92 2.03 3.61 -3.05
CA HIS A 92 1.29 4.18 -4.18
C HIS A 92 1.96 5.43 -4.79
N ILE A 93 3.28 5.36 -5.06
CA ILE A 93 4.06 6.56 -5.45
C ILE A 93 3.51 7.28 -6.70
N GLY A 94 2.85 6.56 -7.62
CA GLY A 94 2.25 7.14 -8.81
C GLY A 94 1.12 8.12 -8.47
N PHE A 95 0.20 7.71 -7.60
CA PHE A 95 -0.85 8.60 -7.11
C PHE A 95 -0.28 9.72 -6.23
N ALA A 96 0.71 9.41 -5.39
CA ALA A 96 1.38 10.42 -4.59
C ALA A 96 2.07 11.50 -5.45
N GLY A 97 2.64 11.11 -6.60
CA GLY A 97 3.22 12.04 -7.58
C GLY A 97 2.18 12.99 -8.17
N ILE A 98 0.97 12.50 -8.49
CA ILE A 98 -0.15 13.34 -8.94
C ILE A 98 -0.56 14.32 -7.84
N GLN A 99 -0.65 13.87 -6.59
CA GLN A 99 -0.97 14.76 -5.46
C GLN A 99 0.13 15.81 -5.23
N ALA A 100 1.39 15.46 -5.46
CA ALA A 100 2.49 16.39 -5.34
C ALA A 100 2.46 17.49 -6.41
N SER A 101 2.11 17.14 -7.66
CA SER A 101 2.08 18.11 -8.76
C SER A 101 1.01 19.20 -8.58
N VAL A 102 -0.01 18.93 -7.77
CA VAL A 102 -1.06 19.90 -7.41
C VAL A 102 -0.89 20.48 -6.00
N GLY A 103 0.25 20.22 -5.34
CA GLY A 103 0.61 20.84 -4.06
C GLY A 103 -0.02 20.23 -2.80
N TYR A 104 -0.69 19.06 -2.89
CA TYR A 104 -1.27 18.41 -1.71
C TYR A 104 -0.24 17.67 -0.85
N LEU A 105 0.92 17.33 -1.41
CA LEU A 105 2.01 16.69 -0.66
C LEU A 105 3.38 17.10 -1.19
N ASP A 106 4.39 16.95 -0.35
CA ASP A 106 5.80 17.13 -0.73
C ASP A 106 6.40 15.78 -1.16
N TYR A 107 6.76 15.69 -2.44
CA TYR A 107 7.35 14.48 -3.02
C TYR A 107 8.75 14.19 -2.45
N GLU A 108 9.56 15.22 -2.21
CA GLU A 108 10.92 15.07 -1.70
C GLU A 108 10.92 14.51 -0.28
N GLU A 109 9.90 14.84 0.52
CA GLU A 109 9.70 14.25 1.84
C GLU A 109 9.41 12.74 1.79
N LEU A 110 8.80 12.24 0.71
CA LEU A 110 8.62 10.81 0.49
C LEU A 110 9.95 10.13 0.10
N VAL A 111 10.73 10.76 -0.78
CA VAL A 111 12.05 10.23 -1.18
C VAL A 111 12.99 10.15 0.02
N LYS A 112 13.08 11.22 0.84
CA LYS A 112 13.85 11.22 2.09
C LYS A 112 13.38 10.13 3.06
N HIS A 113 12.07 9.94 3.17
CA HIS A 113 11.52 8.89 4.03
C HIS A 113 11.90 7.48 3.54
N PHE A 114 11.81 7.22 2.24
CA PHE A 114 12.26 5.96 1.63
C PHE A 114 13.73 5.68 1.94
N MET A 115 14.60 6.65 1.66
CA MET A 115 16.05 6.54 1.91
C MET A 115 16.34 6.25 3.39
N LYS A 116 15.69 6.97 4.31
CA LYS A 116 15.84 6.77 5.74
C LYS A 116 15.40 5.38 6.20
N VAL A 117 14.24 4.91 5.74
CA VAL A 117 13.68 3.61 6.15
C VAL A 117 14.52 2.45 5.62
N ASN A 118 15.03 2.58 4.41
CA ASN A 118 15.83 1.54 3.74
C ASN A 118 17.33 1.66 4.01
N ASN A 119 17.78 2.74 4.65
CA ASN A 119 19.20 3.08 4.77
C ASN A 119 19.93 3.03 3.40
N CYS A 120 19.34 3.69 2.40
CA CYS A 120 19.85 3.71 1.02
C CYS A 120 19.99 5.15 0.49
N ASN A 121 20.63 5.28 -0.67
CA ASN A 121 20.77 6.57 -1.36
C ASN A 121 19.63 6.82 -2.37
N ARG A 122 19.65 8.01 -2.98
CA ARG A 122 18.65 8.44 -3.98
C ARG A 122 18.69 7.59 -5.24
N GLU A 123 19.87 7.20 -5.71
CA GLU A 123 20.03 6.32 -6.87
C GLU A 123 19.28 4.98 -6.67
N THR A 124 19.33 4.41 -5.46
CA THR A 124 18.58 3.20 -5.12
C THR A 124 17.08 3.42 -5.21
N PHE A 125 16.58 4.56 -4.72
CA PHE A 125 15.17 4.93 -4.85
C PHE A 125 14.75 5.06 -6.33
N GLU A 126 15.51 5.79 -7.13
CA GLU A 126 15.22 6.01 -8.54
C GLU A 126 15.26 4.71 -9.34
N LYS A 127 16.21 3.81 -9.04
CA LYS A 127 16.25 2.46 -9.60
C LYS A 127 15.00 1.67 -9.25
N GLN A 128 14.62 1.62 -7.97
CA GLN A 128 13.44 0.86 -7.53
C GLN A 128 12.15 1.44 -8.12
N GLN A 129 12.05 2.76 -8.22
CA GLN A 129 10.97 3.43 -8.91
C GLN A 129 10.88 3.02 -10.38
N LYS A 130 11.98 3.10 -11.12
CA LYS A 130 12.04 2.70 -12.53
C LYS A 130 11.61 1.25 -12.71
N GLU A 131 12.05 0.34 -11.84
CA GLU A 131 11.65 -1.07 -11.85
C GLU A 131 10.16 -1.24 -11.56
N ALA A 132 9.61 -0.51 -10.59
CA ALA A 132 8.19 -0.54 -10.27
C ALA A 132 7.31 -0.04 -11.43
N TYR A 133 7.70 1.05 -12.10
CA TYR A 133 6.99 1.57 -13.28
C TYR A 133 7.05 0.60 -14.47
N LYS A 134 8.21 0.00 -14.76
CA LYS A 134 8.31 -1.05 -15.81
C LYS A 134 7.38 -2.23 -15.53
N LYS A 135 7.32 -2.67 -14.26
CA LYS A 135 6.43 -3.76 -13.84
C LYS A 135 4.97 -3.36 -13.98
N PHE A 136 4.61 -2.15 -13.57
CA PHE A 136 3.28 -1.57 -13.77
C PHE A 136 2.90 -1.55 -15.25
N GLU A 137 3.74 -0.98 -16.13
CA GLU A 137 3.50 -0.91 -17.57
C GLU A 137 3.30 -2.29 -18.19
N LYS A 138 4.09 -3.30 -17.78
CA LYS A 138 3.93 -4.67 -18.25
C LYS A 138 2.58 -5.25 -17.84
N ARG A 139 2.21 -5.12 -16.56
CA ARG A 139 0.98 -5.72 -16.01
C ARG A 139 -0.28 -5.02 -16.48
N SER A 140 -0.22 -3.71 -16.69
CA SER A 140 -1.34 -2.88 -17.14
C SER A 140 -1.74 -3.13 -18.61
N LYS A 141 -1.06 -4.05 -19.32
CA LYS A 141 -1.47 -4.53 -20.65
C LYS A 141 -2.58 -5.58 -20.60
N TYR A 142 -2.93 -6.05 -19.41
CA TYR A 142 -3.86 -7.17 -19.23
C TYR A 142 -4.99 -6.80 -18.26
N GLU A 143 -6.09 -7.51 -18.41
CA GLU A 143 -7.18 -7.49 -17.44
C GLU A 143 -6.87 -8.43 -16.28
N TRP A 144 -6.94 -7.92 -15.05
CA TRP A 144 -6.62 -8.67 -13.85
C TRP A 144 -7.89 -9.01 -13.09
N SER A 145 -7.98 -10.27 -12.64
CA SER A 145 -9.02 -10.71 -11.72
C SER A 145 -8.57 -10.56 -10.27
N LEU A 146 -9.51 -10.24 -9.37
CA LEU A 146 -9.26 -10.17 -7.95
C LEU A 146 -9.62 -11.48 -7.25
N ASP A 147 -8.67 -12.03 -6.50
CA ASP A 147 -8.91 -13.14 -5.59
C ASP A 147 -8.91 -12.63 -4.14
N LEU A 148 -10.09 -12.68 -3.53
CA LEU A 148 -10.33 -12.29 -2.14
C LEU A 148 -10.80 -13.47 -1.28
N GLN A 149 -10.54 -14.71 -1.71
CA GLN A 149 -11.06 -15.92 -1.06
C GLN A 149 -10.77 -15.96 0.45
N ASP A 150 -9.56 -15.60 0.84
CA ASP A 150 -9.09 -15.63 2.24
C ASP A 150 -9.80 -14.57 3.12
N TYR A 151 -10.54 -13.64 2.50
CA TYR A 151 -11.30 -12.56 3.16
C TYR A 151 -12.81 -12.67 2.93
N LYS A 152 -13.30 -13.75 2.31
CA LYS A 152 -14.72 -13.94 1.97
C LYS A 152 -15.66 -13.78 3.16
N ASP A 153 -15.30 -14.30 4.33
CA ASP A 153 -16.16 -14.20 5.53
C ASP A 153 -16.26 -12.75 6.02
N LYS A 154 -15.13 -12.03 5.97
CA LYS A 154 -15.08 -10.60 6.28
C LYS A 154 -15.83 -9.75 5.25
N ILE A 155 -15.96 -10.21 4.00
CA ILE A 155 -16.65 -9.50 2.91
C ILE A 155 -18.16 -9.76 2.90
N THR A 156 -18.57 -11.01 3.11
CA THR A 156 -19.98 -11.43 3.10
C THR A 156 -20.71 -11.13 4.40
N GLY A 157 -19.99 -10.70 5.45
CA GLY A 157 -20.57 -10.31 6.73
C GLY A 157 -21.08 -11.49 7.56
N ARG A 158 -20.62 -12.71 7.23
CA ARG A 158 -20.87 -13.91 8.04
C ARG A 158 -19.75 -14.01 9.07
N VAL A 159 -20.06 -13.55 10.28
CA VAL A 159 -19.33 -13.87 11.52
C VAL A 159 -20.18 -14.84 12.29
#